data_AF-A0A7S1WB72-F1
#
_entry.id   AF-A0A7S1WB72-F1
#
_cell.length_a   1.000
_cell.length_b   1.000
_cell.length_c   1.000
_cell.angle_alpha   90.00
_cell.angle_beta   90.00
_cell.angle_gamma   90.00
#
_symmetry.space_group_name_H-M   'P 1'
#
loop_
_entity.id
_entity.type
_entity.pdbx_description
1 polymer ?
#
loop_
_entity_poly.entity_id
_entity_poly.type
_entity_poly.pdbx_seq_one_letter_code
_entity_poly.pdbx_strand_id
1 'polypeptide(L)'
;ERLLAELEVQRGQRVLQEMGGLLAHLQQERDDAKAEQERLQAELGEHERLMDRELHDVEVLFQLRQGQVEVPQAAVVTDYSDAVVVDQEVVEARNRRIVELGREKVGTLGTIRDFRKRLNLLQWEHRVLGLRTRDLEERTKDVHMLRVTKGLQSLLKGGEEGRNKADADLLERKIEHLGQTAQQKEASL
;
A
#
# COMPACT_ATOMS: atom_id res chain seq x y z
N GLU A 1 -62.43 -34.17 -80.88
CA GLU A 1 -61.98 -33.60 -79.59
C GLU A 1 -60.69 -34.23 -79.07
N ARG A 2 -60.63 -35.56 -78.84
CA ARG A 2 -59.41 -36.23 -78.33
C ARG A 2 -58.13 -36.00 -79.14
N LEU A 3 -58.20 -36.10 -80.47
CA LEU A 3 -57.06 -35.89 -81.39
C LEU A 3 -56.49 -34.45 -81.36
N LEU A 4 -57.34 -33.44 -81.16
CA LEU A 4 -56.90 -32.06 -81.09
C LEU A 4 -56.18 -31.78 -79.77
N ALA A 5 -56.72 -32.31 -78.66
CA ALA A 5 -56.09 -32.24 -77.35
C ALA A 5 -54.72 -32.96 -77.33
N GLU A 6 -54.60 -34.11 -78.00
CA GLU A 6 -53.34 -34.84 -78.10
C GLU A 6 -52.27 -34.06 -78.88
N LEU A 7 -52.67 -33.36 -79.95
CA LEU A 7 -51.78 -32.55 -80.76
C LEU A 7 -51.33 -31.27 -80.02
N GLU A 8 -52.20 -30.69 -79.20
CA GLU A 8 -51.85 -29.59 -78.27
C GLU A 8 -50.88 -30.05 -77.18
N VAL A 9 -51.09 -31.23 -76.60
CA VAL A 9 -50.16 -31.83 -75.62
C VAL A 9 -48.79 -32.07 -76.23
N GLN A 10 -48.71 -32.59 -77.46
CA GLN A 10 -47.43 -32.78 -78.15
C GLN A 10 -46.71 -31.46 -78.46
N ARG A 11 -47.45 -30.42 -78.83
CA ARG A 11 -46.88 -29.07 -79.03
C ARG A 11 -46.33 -28.52 -77.71
N GLY A 12 -47.09 -28.65 -76.62
CA GLY A 12 -46.63 -28.26 -75.29
C GLY A 12 -45.39 -29.03 -74.84
N GLN A 13 -45.32 -30.34 -75.13
CA GLN A 13 -44.15 -31.17 -74.82
C GLN A 13 -42.89 -30.72 -75.58
N ARG A 14 -42.99 -30.32 -76.85
CA ARG A 14 -41.85 -29.79 -77.61
C ARG A 14 -41.34 -28.48 -77.03
N VAL A 15 -42.25 -27.55 -76.72
CA VAL A 15 -41.89 -26.27 -76.09
C VAL A 15 -41.23 -26.52 -74.73
N LEU A 16 -41.74 -27.46 -73.93
CA LEU A 16 -41.11 -27.84 -72.66
C LEU A 16 -39.71 -28.42 -72.84
N GLN A 17 -39.47 -29.23 -73.88
CA GLN A 17 -38.12 -29.75 -74.17
C GLN A 17 -37.16 -28.64 -74.60
N GLU A 18 -37.58 -27.72 -75.46
CA GLU A 18 -36.78 -26.57 -75.89
C GLU A 18 -36.45 -25.65 -74.71
N MET A 19 -37.45 -25.33 -73.87
CA MET A 19 -37.25 -24.54 -72.66
C MET A 19 -36.36 -25.26 -71.65
N GLY A 20 -36.46 -26.59 -71.52
CA GLY A 20 -35.59 -27.40 -70.68
C GLY A 20 -34.13 -27.38 -71.14
N GLY A 21 -33.88 -27.44 -72.45
CA GLY A 21 -32.55 -27.31 -73.03
C GLY A 21 -31.93 -25.94 -72.82
N LEU A 22 -32.71 -24.87 -73.02
CA LEU A 22 -32.26 -23.50 -72.75
C LEU A 22 -31.96 -23.29 -71.27
N LEU A 23 -32.80 -23.83 -70.38
CA LEU A 23 -32.59 -23.73 -68.94
C LEU A 23 -31.31 -24.47 -68.50
N ALA A 24 -31.02 -25.65 -69.07
CA ALA A 24 -29.78 -26.37 -68.81
C ALA A 24 -28.54 -25.57 -69.28
N HIS A 25 -28.60 -24.95 -70.46
CA HIS A 25 -27.54 -24.09 -70.96
C HIS A 25 -27.28 -22.88 -70.04
N LEU A 26 -28.33 -22.17 -69.65
CA LEU A 26 -28.23 -21.02 -68.75
C LEU A 26 -27.74 -21.43 -67.35
N GLN A 27 -28.09 -22.63 -66.87
CA GLN A 27 -27.58 -23.17 -65.62
C GLN A 27 -26.07 -23.47 -65.71
N GLN A 28 -25.62 -24.04 -66.83
CA GLN A 28 -24.20 -24.27 -67.06
C GLN A 28 -23.41 -22.95 -67.12
N GLU A 29 -23.87 -21.96 -67.89
CA GLU A 29 -23.23 -20.64 -67.94
C GLU A 29 -23.18 -19.96 -66.57
N ARG A 30 -24.25 -20.08 -65.77
CA ARG A 30 -24.28 -19.59 -64.39
C ARG A 30 -23.21 -20.29 -63.54
N ASP A 31 -23.05 -21.60 -63.68
CA ASP A 31 -22.11 -22.37 -62.87
C ASP A 31 -20.67 -22.10 -63.27
N ASP A 32 -20.41 -21.94 -64.56
CA ASP A 32 -19.11 -21.52 -65.09
C ASP A 32 -18.75 -20.10 -64.59
N ALA A 33 -19.70 -19.15 -64.67
CA ALA A 33 -19.49 -17.79 -64.18
C ALA A 33 -19.30 -17.73 -62.66
N LYS A 34 -19.99 -18.58 -61.89
CA LYS A 34 -19.78 -18.70 -60.45
C LYS A 34 -18.41 -19.27 -60.12
N ALA A 35 -17.98 -20.31 -60.82
CA ALA A 35 -16.65 -20.89 -60.62
C ALA A 35 -15.54 -19.86 -60.94
N GLU A 36 -15.72 -19.06 -62.00
CA GLU A 36 -14.80 -17.96 -62.32
C GLU A 36 -14.82 -16.88 -61.24
N GLN A 37 -15.99 -16.50 -60.74
CA GLN A 37 -16.12 -15.54 -59.64
C GLN A 37 -15.41 -16.03 -58.37
N GLU A 38 -15.62 -17.29 -57.98
CA GLU A 38 -14.97 -17.88 -56.80
C GLU A 38 -13.45 -17.93 -56.95
N ARG A 39 -12.95 -18.25 -58.16
CA ARG A 39 -11.53 -18.22 -58.46
C ARG A 39 -10.95 -16.81 -58.33
N LEU A 40 -11.58 -15.81 -58.93
CA LEU A 40 -11.14 -14.42 -58.86
C LEU A 40 -11.17 -13.88 -57.42
N GLN A 41 -12.15 -14.29 -56.62
CA GLN A 41 -12.20 -13.94 -55.20
C GLN A 41 -11.04 -14.57 -54.41
N ALA A 42 -10.67 -15.81 -54.71
CA ALA A 42 -9.52 -16.46 -54.09
C ALA A 42 -8.21 -15.75 -54.48
N GLU A 43 -8.02 -15.45 -55.77
CA GLU A 43 -6.84 -14.70 -56.26
C GLU A 43 -6.74 -13.31 -55.62
N LEU A 44 -7.85 -12.59 -55.48
CA LEU A 44 -7.89 -11.29 -54.80
C LEU A 44 -7.50 -11.42 -53.33
N GLY A 45 -8.03 -12.41 -52.61
CA GLY A 45 -7.71 -12.64 -51.20
C GLY A 45 -6.25 -13.04 -50.97
N GLU A 46 -5.63 -13.76 -51.91
CA GLU A 46 -4.18 -14.01 -51.88
C GLU A 46 -3.38 -12.73 -52.12
N HIS A 47 -3.81 -11.90 -53.08
CA HIS A 47 -3.16 -10.63 -53.37
C HIS A 47 -3.24 -9.65 -52.20
N GLU A 48 -4.39 -9.54 -51.53
CA GLU A 48 -4.55 -8.72 -50.32
C GLU A 48 -3.59 -9.15 -49.21
N ARG A 49 -3.43 -10.46 -48.97
CA ARG A 49 -2.48 -10.97 -47.98
C ARG A 49 -1.03 -10.67 -48.34
N LEU A 50 -0.68 -10.77 -49.63
CA LEU A 50 0.66 -10.45 -50.10
C LEU A 50 0.92 -8.95 -49.92
N MET A 51 -0.03 -8.09 -50.30
CA MET A 51 0.06 -6.65 -50.09
C MET A 51 0.20 -6.29 -48.61
N ASP A 52 -0.60 -6.89 -47.73
CA ASP A 52 -0.49 -6.68 -46.29
C ASP A 52 0.90 -7.07 -45.77
N ARG A 53 1.46 -8.19 -46.26
CA ARG A 53 2.81 -8.59 -45.88
C ARG A 53 3.84 -7.57 -46.36
N GLU A 54 3.87 -7.24 -47.65
CA GLU A 54 4.87 -6.32 -48.22
C GLU A 54 4.77 -4.90 -47.63
N LEU A 55 3.56 -4.44 -47.25
CA LEU A 55 3.37 -3.14 -46.63
C LEU A 55 3.89 -3.06 -45.19
N HIS A 56 3.88 -4.18 -44.46
CA HIS A 56 4.27 -4.22 -43.04
C HIS A 56 5.62 -4.91 -42.78
N ASP A 57 6.14 -5.68 -43.73
CA ASP A 57 7.45 -6.34 -43.70
C ASP A 57 8.55 -5.37 -44.15
N VAL A 58 8.70 -4.29 -43.38
CA VAL A 58 9.69 -3.24 -43.66
C VAL A 58 10.93 -3.47 -42.81
N GLU A 59 12.05 -3.71 -43.47
CA GLU A 59 13.35 -3.74 -42.81
C GLU A 59 13.82 -2.30 -42.50
N VAL A 60 13.87 -1.96 -41.22
CA VAL A 60 14.34 -0.64 -40.76
C VAL A 60 15.63 -0.80 -39.96
N LEU A 61 16.68 -0.10 -40.37
CA LEU A 61 17.94 -0.07 -39.64
C LEU A 61 17.91 1.02 -38.55
N PHE A 62 18.00 0.60 -37.29
CA PHE A 62 18.10 1.51 -36.15
C PHE A 62 19.54 1.64 -35.65
N GLN A 63 19.94 2.86 -35.30
CA GLN A 63 21.15 3.11 -34.54
C GLN A 63 20.78 3.42 -33.09
N LEU A 64 21.00 2.43 -32.21
CA LEU A 64 20.72 2.55 -30.78
C LEU A 64 22.02 2.76 -30.00
N ARG A 65 21.94 3.55 -28.91
CA ARG A 65 23.08 3.73 -28.01
C ARG A 65 23.22 2.53 -27.07
N GLN A 66 24.44 2.24 -26.63
CA GLN A 66 24.68 1.24 -25.60
C GLN A 66 23.93 1.62 -24.32
N GLY A 67 23.14 0.69 -23.78
CA GLY A 67 22.23 0.92 -22.65
C GLY A 67 20.76 1.11 -23.03
N GLN A 68 20.43 1.26 -24.32
CA GLN A 68 19.04 1.21 -24.83
C GLN A 68 18.65 -0.20 -25.32
N VAL A 69 19.63 -1.12 -25.36
CA VAL A 69 19.43 -2.52 -25.72
C VAL A 69 19.54 -3.35 -24.44
N GLU A 70 18.43 -3.95 -24.02
CA GLU A 70 18.36 -4.79 -22.81
C GLU A 70 18.72 -6.27 -23.10
N VAL A 71 18.91 -6.63 -24.37
CA VAL A 71 19.28 -7.99 -24.77
C VAL A 71 20.74 -8.29 -24.36
N PRO A 72 21.02 -9.44 -23.72
CA PRO A 72 22.38 -9.83 -23.36
C PRO A 72 23.29 -9.90 -24.60
N GLN A 73 24.39 -9.13 -24.57
CA GLN A 73 25.31 -9.09 -25.70
C GLN A 73 26.23 -10.31 -25.73
N ALA A 74 26.19 -11.09 -26.81
CA ALA A 74 27.14 -12.17 -27.11
C ALA A 74 28.36 -11.62 -27.89
N ALA A 75 29.52 -12.25 -27.72
CA ALA A 75 30.79 -11.78 -28.28
C ALA A 75 30.91 -11.86 -29.82
N VAL A 76 30.01 -12.58 -30.50
CA VAL A 76 30.12 -12.85 -31.95
C VAL A 76 28.89 -12.33 -32.70
N VAL A 77 27.70 -12.85 -32.40
CA VAL A 77 26.43 -12.36 -32.94
C VAL A 77 25.41 -12.36 -31.80
N THR A 78 24.82 -11.21 -31.54
CA THR A 78 23.69 -11.06 -30.63
C THR A 78 22.42 -11.51 -31.33
N ASP A 79 21.73 -12.48 -30.74
CA ASP A 79 20.43 -12.92 -31.22
C ASP A 79 19.35 -11.93 -30.77
N TYR A 80 18.59 -11.40 -31.73
CA TYR A 80 17.46 -10.49 -31.53
C TYR A 80 16.13 -11.14 -31.91
N SER A 81 16.09 -12.46 -32.12
CA SER A 81 14.87 -13.17 -32.56
C SER A 81 13.69 -13.02 -31.60
N ASP A 82 13.96 -12.81 -30.30
CA ASP A 82 12.95 -12.57 -29.25
C ASP A 82 12.95 -11.10 -28.77
N ALA A 83 13.56 -10.20 -29.53
CA ALA A 83 13.61 -8.78 -29.19
C ALA A 83 12.42 -8.04 -29.78
N VAL A 84 11.88 -7.10 -29.01
CA VAL A 84 10.81 -6.18 -29.45
C VAL A 84 11.26 -4.75 -29.27
N VAL A 85 10.93 -3.89 -30.24
CA VAL A 85 11.16 -2.45 -30.14
C VAL A 85 9.99 -1.83 -29.38
N VAL A 86 10.30 -1.09 -28.32
CA VAL A 86 9.32 -0.42 -27.46
C VAL A 86 9.61 1.08 -27.46
N ASP A 87 8.55 1.88 -27.41
CA ASP A 87 8.65 3.33 -27.28
C ASP A 87 9.34 3.72 -25.96
N GLN A 88 10.31 4.65 -26.05
CA GLN A 88 11.07 5.16 -24.91
C GLN A 88 10.16 5.78 -23.84
N GLU A 89 9.09 6.48 -24.22
CA GLU A 89 8.19 7.14 -23.29
C GLU A 89 7.50 6.15 -22.35
N VAL A 90 7.17 4.95 -22.86
CA VAL A 90 6.54 3.88 -22.07
C VAL A 90 7.50 3.39 -20.99
N VAL A 91 8.77 3.16 -21.36
CA VAL A 91 9.81 2.72 -20.44
C VAL A 91 10.09 3.79 -19.39
N GLU A 92 10.22 5.05 -19.80
CA GLU A 92 10.46 6.17 -18.88
C GLU A 92 9.28 6.43 -17.94
N ALA A 93 8.04 6.34 -18.42
CA ALA A 93 6.85 6.45 -17.59
C ALA A 93 6.82 5.34 -16.52
N ARG A 94 7.15 4.10 -16.89
CA ARG A 94 7.26 2.99 -15.94
C ARG A 94 8.38 3.21 -14.92
N ASN A 95 9.55 3.64 -15.36
CA ASN A 95 10.68 3.92 -14.47
C ASN A 95 10.36 5.04 -13.47
N ARG A 96 9.70 6.13 -13.91
CA ARG A 96 9.22 7.18 -13.00
C ARG A 96 8.28 6.61 -11.93
N ARG A 97 7.33 5.76 -12.34
CA ARG A 97 6.40 5.11 -11.41
C ARG A 97 7.10 4.19 -10.41
N ILE A 98 8.12 3.44 -10.84
CA ILE A 98 8.92 2.59 -9.95
C ILE A 98 9.64 3.43 -8.89
N VAL A 99 10.22 4.56 -9.29
CA VAL A 99 10.91 5.48 -8.37
C VAL A 99 9.94 6.09 -7.35
N GLU A 100 8.75 6.50 -7.79
CA GLU A 100 7.69 7.00 -6.89
C GLU A 100 7.30 5.96 -5.84
N LEU A 101 7.02 4.73 -6.26
CA LEU A 101 6.70 3.62 -5.34
C LEU A 101 7.88 3.32 -4.39
N GLY A 102 9.11 3.39 -4.89
CA GLY A 102 10.31 3.25 -4.07
C GLY A 102 10.39 4.33 -2.98
N ARG A 103 10.12 5.59 -3.34
CA ARG A 103 10.10 6.71 -2.38
C ARG A 103 9.00 6.53 -1.32
N GLU A 104 7.81 6.12 -1.73
CA GLU A 104 6.70 5.82 -0.81
C GLU A 104 7.10 4.73 0.19
N LYS A 105 7.64 3.60 -0.31
CA LYS A 105 8.10 2.49 0.54
C LYS A 105 9.17 2.94 1.54
N VAL A 106 10.15 3.73 1.10
CA VAL A 106 11.18 4.28 1.99
C VAL A 106 10.58 5.22 3.03
N GLY A 107 9.60 6.05 2.62
CA GLY A 107 8.82 6.90 3.53
C GLY A 107 8.14 6.09 4.64
N THR A 108 7.42 5.03 4.28
CA THR A 108 6.78 4.12 5.23
C THR A 108 7.79 3.43 6.14
N LEU A 109 8.94 3.00 5.63
CA LEU A 109 10.01 2.44 6.48
C LEU A 109 10.56 3.47 7.48
N GLY A 110 10.64 4.74 7.07
CA GLY A 110 10.99 5.86 7.95
C GLY A 110 9.98 6.03 9.09
N THR A 111 8.68 6.04 8.78
CA THR A 111 7.63 6.18 9.80
C THR A 111 7.62 5.00 10.78
N ILE A 112 7.78 3.77 10.28
CA ILE A 112 7.89 2.56 11.12
C ILE A 112 9.10 2.65 12.06
N ARG A 113 10.26 3.09 11.56
CA ARG A 113 11.47 3.27 12.37
C ARG A 113 11.22 4.26 13.50
N ASP A 114 10.60 5.39 13.21
CA ASP A 114 10.40 6.46 14.19
C ASP A 114 9.30 6.07 15.20
N PHE A 115 8.28 5.34 14.77
CA PHE A 115 7.30 4.71 15.67
C PHE A 115 7.97 3.75 16.67
N ARG A 116 8.87 2.87 16.20
CA ARG A 116 9.61 1.94 17.08
C ARG A 116 10.49 2.66 18.09
N LYS A 117 11.17 3.74 17.69
CA LYS A 117 11.96 4.57 18.62
C LYS A 117 11.07 5.14 19.73
N ARG A 118 9.92 5.71 19.35
CA ARG A 118 8.96 6.27 20.33
C ARG A 118 8.40 5.20 21.26
N LEU A 119 8.07 4.02 20.73
CA LEU A 119 7.58 2.90 21.54
C LEU A 119 8.62 2.44 22.56
N ASN A 120 9.89 2.31 22.16
CA ASN A 120 10.98 1.95 23.08
C ASN A 120 11.16 2.99 24.18
N LEU A 121 11.11 4.28 23.85
CA LEU A 121 11.18 5.34 24.84
C LEU A 121 10.03 5.24 25.84
N LEU A 122 8.80 5.07 25.35
CA LEU A 122 7.61 4.94 26.19
C LEU A 122 7.70 3.71 27.12
N GLN A 123 8.20 2.58 26.60
CA GLN A 123 8.43 1.37 27.42
C GLN A 123 9.47 1.61 28.52
N TRP A 124 10.54 2.35 28.20
CA TRP A 124 11.55 2.73 29.19
C TRP A 124 10.96 3.65 30.27
N GLU A 125 10.20 4.68 29.88
CA GLU A 125 9.51 5.59 30.81
C GLU A 125 8.56 4.82 31.73
N HIS A 126 7.76 3.92 31.17
CA HIS A 126 6.87 3.06 31.94
C HIS A 126 7.64 2.21 32.96
N ARG A 127 8.79 1.64 32.56
CA ARG A 127 9.63 0.85 33.48
C ARG A 127 10.22 1.71 34.60
N VAL A 128 10.65 2.93 34.30
CA VAL A 128 11.16 3.88 35.30
C VAL A 128 10.07 4.25 36.30
N LEU A 129 8.86 4.55 35.82
CA LEU A 129 7.72 4.84 36.69
C LEU A 129 7.38 3.64 37.58
N GLY A 130 7.35 2.44 37.04
CA GLY A 130 7.13 1.22 37.84
C GLY A 130 8.18 1.01 38.92
N LEU A 131 9.45 1.32 38.66
CA LEU A 131 10.52 1.27 39.66
C LEU A 131 10.33 2.34 40.75
N ARG A 132 9.96 3.57 40.36
CA ARG A 132 9.70 4.67 41.32
C ARG A 132 8.51 4.36 42.22
N THR A 133 7.44 3.78 41.69
CA THR A 133 6.30 3.35 42.49
C THR A 133 6.72 2.31 43.53
N ARG A 134 7.53 1.31 43.14
CA ARG A 134 8.05 0.31 44.08
C ARG A 134 8.94 0.91 45.16
N ASP A 135 9.84 1.83 44.81
CA ASP A 135 10.67 2.56 45.78
C ASP A 135 9.83 3.34 46.79
N LEU A 136 8.78 4.04 46.33
CA LEU A 136 7.87 4.76 47.22
C LEU A 136 7.06 3.83 48.13
N GLU A 137 6.59 2.69 47.62
CA GLU A 137 5.90 1.67 48.42
C GLU A 137 6.81 1.10 49.51
N GLU A 138 8.08 0.82 49.19
CA GLU A 138 9.06 0.30 50.12
C GLU A 138 9.41 1.32 51.20
N ARG A 139 9.68 2.57 50.84
CA ARG A 139 9.85 3.67 51.81
C ARG A 139 8.64 3.86 52.72
N THR A 140 7.44 3.72 52.16
CA THR A 140 6.20 3.81 52.96
C THR A 140 6.12 2.65 53.96
N LYS A 141 6.46 1.43 53.55
CA LYS A 141 6.55 0.27 54.45
C LYS A 141 7.59 0.48 55.53
N ASP A 142 8.77 1.00 55.19
CA ASP A 142 9.83 1.27 56.15
C ASP A 142 9.39 2.26 57.22
N VAL A 143 8.69 3.34 56.83
CA VAL A 143 8.09 4.30 57.76
C VAL A 143 7.04 3.63 58.65
N HIS A 144 6.18 2.77 58.07
CA HIS A 144 5.12 2.09 58.83
C HIS A 144 5.67 1.06 59.83
N MET A 145 6.76 0.38 59.46
CA MET A 145 7.44 -0.63 60.28
C MET A 145 8.47 0.00 61.24
N LEU A 146 8.69 1.31 61.17
CA LEU A 146 9.66 2.01 61.99
C LEU A 146 9.26 1.94 63.47
N ARG A 147 10.09 1.29 64.28
CA ARG A 147 9.91 1.30 65.73
C ARG A 147 10.38 2.63 66.31
N VAL A 148 9.44 3.39 66.86
CA VAL A 148 9.74 4.67 67.50
C VAL A 148 10.56 4.46 68.78
N THR A 149 11.79 4.96 68.80
CA THR A 149 12.69 4.94 69.97
C THR A 149 12.65 6.28 70.72
N LYS A 150 13.05 6.30 72.00
CA LYS A 150 13.08 7.53 72.81
C LYS A 150 13.99 8.62 72.21
N GLY A 151 15.10 8.23 71.59
CA GLY A 151 15.99 9.17 70.89
C GLY A 151 15.31 9.83 69.69
N LEU A 152 14.57 9.05 68.89
CA LEU A 152 13.81 9.56 67.75
C LEU A 152 12.66 10.48 68.20
N GLN A 153 11.97 10.16 69.30
CA GLN A 153 10.96 11.05 69.90
C GLN A 153 11.55 12.37 70.38
N SER A 154 12.75 12.34 70.96
CA SER A 154 13.46 13.56 71.36
C SER A 154 13.76 14.43 70.15
N LEU A 155 14.27 13.84 69.06
CA LEU A 155 14.51 14.53 67.78
C LEU A 155 13.22 15.13 67.19
N LEU A 156 12.13 14.35 67.14
CA LEU A 156 10.84 14.81 66.62
C LEU A 156 10.21 15.93 67.46
N LYS A 157 10.48 15.97 68.76
CA LYS A 157 10.04 17.06 69.65
C LYS A 157 10.95 18.29 69.63
N GLY A 158 11.91 18.37 68.70
CA GLY A 158 12.84 19.50 68.57
C GLY A 158 14.15 19.34 69.34
N GLY A 159 14.54 18.11 69.69
CA GLY A 159 15.80 17.83 70.38
C GLY A 159 15.87 18.50 71.76
N GLU A 160 17.03 19.08 72.09
CA GLU A 160 17.20 19.90 73.30
C GLU A 160 16.44 21.23 73.21
N GLU A 161 16.29 21.82 72.02
CA GLU A 161 15.61 23.12 71.84
C GLU A 161 14.13 23.06 72.19
N GLY A 162 13.43 21.98 71.82
CA GLY A 162 12.02 21.80 72.20
C GLY A 162 11.82 21.54 73.69
N ARG A 163 12.77 20.87 74.35
CA ARG A 163 12.80 20.72 75.81
C ARG A 163 13.07 22.05 76.50
N ASN A 164 14.07 22.79 76.03
CA ASN A 164 14.44 24.10 76.55
C ASN A 164 13.30 25.11 76.40
N LYS A 165 12.53 25.04 75.31
CA LYS A 165 11.35 25.89 75.09
C LYS A 165 10.20 25.52 76.04
N ALA A 166 9.93 24.24 76.24
CA ALA A 166 8.94 23.80 77.22
C ALA A 166 9.33 24.15 78.67
N ASP A 167 10.61 24.05 79.00
CA ASP A 167 11.14 24.45 80.32
C ASP A 167 11.12 25.98 80.49
N ALA A 168 11.41 26.76 79.43
CA ALA A 168 11.28 28.21 79.43
C ALA A 168 9.83 28.67 79.65
N ASP A 169 8.86 28.09 78.93
CA ASP A 169 7.43 28.39 79.10
C ASP A 169 6.95 28.05 80.53
N LEU A 170 7.51 26.99 81.14
CA LEU A 170 7.17 26.58 82.51
C LEU A 170 7.79 27.50 83.56
N LEU A 171 8.99 28.00 83.31
CA LEU A 171 9.64 29.01 84.14
C LEU A 171 8.94 30.37 84.04
N GLU A 172 8.51 30.80 82.85
CA GLU A 172 7.73 32.03 82.67
C GLU A 172 6.42 31.99 83.46
N ARG A 173 5.68 30.87 83.41
CA ARG A 173 4.46 30.69 84.22
C ARG A 173 4.73 30.76 85.73
N LYS A 174 5.87 30.23 86.19
CA LYS A 174 6.27 30.35 87.60
C LYS A 174 6.63 31.79 87.98
N ILE A 175 7.33 32.51 87.11
CA ILE A 175 7.68 33.92 87.32
C ILE A 175 6.42 34.77 87.39
N GLU A 176 5.47 34.56 86.49
CA GLU A 176 4.18 35.27 86.49
C GLU A 176 3.38 34.99 87.77
N HIS A 177 3.28 33.73 88.20
CA HIS A 177 2.64 33.36 89.45
C HIS A 177 3.33 34.01 90.67
N LEU A 178 4.67 34.02 90.71
CA LEU A 178 5.42 34.69 91.77
C LEU A 178 5.23 36.21 91.76
N GLY A 179 5.16 36.83 90.57
CA GLY A 179 4.85 38.25 90.40
C GLY A 179 3.46 38.60 90.90
N GLN A 180 2.44 37.80 90.55
CA GLN A 180 1.08 37.96 91.06
C GLN A 180 1.02 37.78 92.59
N THR A 181 1.76 36.81 93.14
CA THR A 181 1.85 36.58 94.58
C THR A 181 2.54 37.76 95.30
N ALA A 182 3.56 38.35 94.68
CA ALA A 182 4.25 39.53 95.20
C ALA A 182 3.36 40.78 95.17
N GLN A 183 2.63 41.02 94.07
CA GLN A 183 1.66 42.10 93.97
C GLN A 183 0.50 41.94 94.96
N GLN A 184 0.04 40.72 95.20
CA GLN A 184 -0.95 40.44 96.25
C GLN A 184 -0.42 40.75 97.65
N LYS A 185 0.86 40.49 97.91
CA LYS A 185 1.52 40.85 99.19
C LYS A 185 1.73 42.35 99.36
N GLU A 186 2.05 43.08 98.30
CA GLU A 186 2.15 44.55 98.34
C GLU A 186 0.78 45.22 98.53
N ALA A 187 -0.29 44.67 97.97
CA ALA A 187 -1.65 45.17 98.16
C ALA A 187 -2.28 44.84 99.53
N SER A 188 -1.60 44.02 100.34
CA SER A 188 -2.03 43.63 101.69
C SER A 188 -1.18 44.23 102.82
N LEU A 189 -0.35 45.23 102.50
CA LEU A 189 0.35 46.15 103.41
C LEU A 189 -0.28 47.55 103.34
#